data_AF-A0A0G1QNC4-F1
#
_entry.id   AF-A0A0G1QNC4-F1
#
_cell.length_a   1.000
_cell.length_b   1.000
_cell.length_c   1.000
_cell.angle_alpha   90.00
_cell.angle_beta   90.00
_cell.angle_gamma   90.00
#
_symmetry.space_group_name_H-M   'P 1'
#
loop_
_entity.id
_entity.type
_entity.pdbx_description
1 polymer ?
#
loop_
_entity_poly.entity_id
_entity_poly.type
_entity_poly.pdbx_seq_one_letter_code
_entity_poly.pdbx_strand_id
1 'polypeptide(L)'
;SKNWFKNFSQLAFGFLPFLLFNFHYNYVRFGVFWDRAYFILPHILGELDKPWFAKGVTNIAYIPDNLRAMFWSFPKILKGPPYIQPSWAGLSIWITTPALFYSLFAPFREKIVKFAWLAVLPIFLVVASHGGTGWAQFGYRFAVDFYPFLVLLTIKAAAGSGLKWHHWLLLAIGIIVNLWGVLWINKFGWVSF
;
A
#
# COMPACT_ATOMS: atom_id res chain seq x y z
N SER A 1 30.34 1.22 -25.29
CA SER A 1 30.61 0.39 -24.10
C SER A 1 29.80 0.94 -22.94
N LYS A 2 28.74 0.23 -22.49
CA LYS A 2 27.90 0.69 -21.38
C LYS A 2 28.66 0.43 -20.09
N ASN A 3 28.99 1.50 -19.36
CA ASN A 3 29.71 1.46 -18.09
C ASN A 3 28.76 0.99 -16.96
N TRP A 4 28.17 -0.20 -17.14
CA TRP A 4 27.13 -0.77 -16.28
C TRP A 4 27.63 -0.87 -14.85
N PHE A 5 28.89 -1.28 -14.68
CA PHE A 5 29.56 -1.29 -13.38
C PHE A 5 29.51 0.08 -12.68
N LYS A 6 29.86 1.17 -13.38
CA LYS A 6 29.79 2.53 -12.82
C LYS A 6 28.37 2.90 -12.37
N ASN A 7 27.35 2.58 -13.19
CA ASN A 7 25.96 2.89 -12.85
C ASN A 7 25.46 2.09 -11.64
N PHE A 8 25.82 0.80 -11.54
CA PHE A 8 25.49 -0.03 -10.39
C PHE A 8 26.20 0.43 -9.13
N SER A 9 27.47 0.81 -9.23
CA SER A 9 28.21 1.39 -8.11
C SER A 9 27.57 2.69 -7.65
N GLN A 10 27.20 3.60 -8.56
CA GLN A 10 26.51 4.85 -8.20
C GLN A 10 25.17 4.59 -7.52
N LEU A 11 24.38 3.63 -8.01
CA LEU A 11 23.13 3.23 -7.37
C LEU A 11 23.38 2.65 -5.97
N ALA A 12 24.36 1.76 -5.83
CA ALA A 12 24.74 1.17 -4.56
C ALA A 12 25.20 2.24 -3.56
N PHE A 13 26.04 3.18 -3.97
CA PHE A 13 26.48 4.30 -3.14
C PHE A 13 25.31 5.22 -2.74
N GLY A 14 24.34 5.44 -3.63
CA GLY A 14 23.14 6.22 -3.30
C GLY A 14 22.21 5.49 -2.31
N PHE A 15 22.11 4.16 -2.39
CA PHE A 15 21.28 3.35 -1.51
C PHE A 15 21.94 3.06 -0.15
N LEU A 16 23.27 3.00 -0.11
CA LEU A 16 24.04 2.58 1.06
C LEU A 16 23.71 3.38 2.34
N PRO A 17 23.59 4.72 2.33
CA PRO A 17 23.22 5.46 3.54
C PRO A 17 21.87 5.04 4.12
N PHE A 18 20.87 4.78 3.28
CA PHE A 18 19.53 4.35 3.72
C PHE A 18 19.57 2.93 4.29
N LEU A 19 20.32 2.04 3.66
CA LEU A 19 20.51 0.67 4.14
C LEU A 19 21.22 0.65 5.49
N LEU A 20 22.32 1.39 5.63
CA LEU A 20 23.08 1.49 6.88
C LEU A 20 22.25 2.13 7.99
N PHE A 21 21.48 3.17 7.68
CA PHE A 21 20.56 3.78 8.63
C PHE A 21 19.48 2.78 9.08
N ASN A 22 18.89 2.03 8.15
CA ASN A 22 17.89 1.01 8.48
C ASN A 22 18.47 -0.10 9.37
N PHE A 23 19.67 -0.59 9.07
CA PHE A 23 20.35 -1.59 9.90
C PHE A 23 20.68 -1.06 11.28
N HIS A 24 21.19 0.17 11.38
CA HIS A 24 21.47 0.81 12.66
C HIS A 24 20.19 1.01 13.48
N TYR A 25 19.12 1.51 12.85
CA TYR A 25 17.82 1.68 13.48
C TYR A 25 17.24 0.37 14.01
N ASN A 26 17.31 -0.71 13.22
CA ASN A 26 16.88 -2.04 13.66
C ASN A 26 17.74 -2.56 14.82
N TYR A 27 19.06 -2.34 14.78
CA TYR A 27 19.96 -2.77 15.84
C TYR A 27 19.65 -2.07 17.16
N VAL A 28 19.47 -0.75 17.14
CA VAL A 28 19.12 0.04 18.33
C VAL A 28 17.76 -0.40 18.92
N ARG A 29 16.80 -0.73 18.07
CA ARG A 29 15.43 -1.07 18.51
C ARG A 29 15.26 -2.54 18.93
N PHE A 30 15.99 -3.47 18.29
CA PHE A 30 15.74 -4.91 18.39
C PHE A 30 16.97 -5.77 18.69
N GLY A 31 18.17 -5.18 18.73
CA GLY A 31 19.43 -5.87 18.89
C GLY A 31 19.89 -6.67 17.67
N VAL A 32 19.24 -6.51 16.51
CA VAL A 32 19.56 -7.21 15.25
C VAL A 32 19.54 -6.25 14.06
N PHE A 33 20.34 -6.51 13.03
CA PHE A 33 20.43 -5.62 11.86
C PHE A 33 19.29 -5.77 10.85
N TRP A 34 18.64 -6.94 10.79
CA TRP A 34 17.54 -7.20 9.86
C TRP A 34 16.17 -6.78 10.43
N ASP A 35 15.18 -6.61 9.55
CA ASP A 35 13.83 -6.25 9.96
C ASP A 35 13.19 -7.38 10.78
N ARG A 36 12.80 -7.03 12.01
CA ARG A 36 12.15 -7.92 12.97
C ARG A 36 10.78 -7.41 13.39
N ALA A 37 10.43 -6.17 13.02
CA ALA A 37 9.26 -5.47 13.55
C ALA A 37 7.97 -6.20 13.18
N TYR A 38 7.84 -6.60 11.92
CA TYR A 38 6.67 -7.29 11.40
C TYR A 38 6.44 -8.66 12.05
N PHE A 39 7.50 -9.38 12.40
CA PHE A 39 7.39 -10.72 13.00
C PHE A 39 7.12 -10.68 14.50
N ILE A 40 7.57 -9.63 15.18
CA ILE A 40 7.33 -9.46 16.62
C ILE A 40 5.91 -8.95 16.89
N LEU A 41 5.35 -8.12 16.01
CA LEU A 41 4.08 -7.43 16.27
C LEU A 41 2.95 -8.41 16.65
N PRO A 42 2.69 -9.52 15.92
CA PRO A 42 1.67 -10.50 16.31
C PRO A 42 1.95 -11.17 17.66
N HIS A 43 3.24 -11.31 18.02
CA HIS A 43 3.66 -11.89 19.29
C HIS A 43 3.33 -10.95 20.45
N ILE A 44 3.62 -9.65 20.31
CA ILE A 44 3.31 -8.63 21.32
C ILE A 44 1.80 -8.46 21.50
N LEU A 45 1.05 -8.50 20.40
CA LEU A 45 -0.42 -8.36 20.44
C LEU A 45 -1.13 -9.64 20.91
N GLY A 46 -0.42 -10.75 21.14
CA GLY A 46 -1.02 -12.04 21.51
C GLY A 46 -1.94 -12.59 20.41
N GLU A 47 -1.61 -12.34 19.15
CA GLU A 47 -2.44 -12.68 17.99
C GLU A 47 -1.99 -13.93 17.24
N LEU A 48 -0.88 -14.56 17.62
CA LEU A 48 -0.32 -15.69 16.84
C LEU A 48 -1.29 -16.87 16.67
N ASP A 49 -2.16 -17.11 17.65
CA ASP A 49 -3.14 -18.20 17.62
C ASP A 49 -4.41 -17.83 16.83
N LYS A 50 -4.48 -16.64 16.24
CA LYS A 50 -5.65 -16.15 15.54
C LYS A 50 -5.72 -16.67 14.10
N PRO A 51 -6.92 -16.78 13.50
CA PRO A 51 -7.10 -17.36 12.17
C PRO A 51 -6.25 -16.69 11.07
N TRP A 52 -6.03 -15.37 11.18
CA TRP A 52 -5.23 -14.61 10.22
C TRP A 52 -3.72 -14.90 10.28
N PHE A 53 -3.22 -15.56 11.32
CA PHE A 53 -1.82 -16.02 11.44
C PHE A 53 -1.70 -17.55 11.51
N ALA A 54 -2.74 -18.30 11.13
CA ALA A 54 -2.77 -19.76 11.18
C ALA A 54 -1.62 -20.48 10.41
N LYS A 55 -0.97 -19.81 9.45
CA LYS A 55 0.17 -20.33 8.67
C LYS A 55 1.47 -19.56 8.96
N GLY A 56 1.54 -18.92 10.12
CA GLY A 56 2.61 -18.00 10.51
C GLY A 56 2.37 -16.56 10.02
N VAL A 57 3.32 -15.68 10.30
CA VAL A 57 3.24 -14.25 9.95
C VAL A 57 3.28 -14.02 8.44
N THR A 58 4.02 -14.85 7.71
CA THR A 58 4.20 -14.71 6.26
C THR A 58 3.95 -16.03 5.54
N ASN A 59 2.98 -16.06 4.64
CA ASN A 59 2.66 -17.20 3.80
C ASN A 59 1.99 -16.74 2.48
N ILE A 60 2.39 -17.32 1.35
CA ILE A 60 1.83 -17.02 0.02
C ILE A 60 0.31 -17.26 -0.02
N ALA A 61 -0.22 -18.16 0.82
CA ALA A 61 -1.65 -18.42 0.92
C ALA A 61 -2.50 -17.20 1.35
N TYR A 62 -1.89 -16.13 1.88
CA TYR A 62 -2.58 -14.89 2.26
C TYR A 62 -2.74 -13.90 1.10
N ILE A 63 -2.05 -14.10 -0.03
CA ILE A 63 -2.13 -13.21 -1.19
C ILE A 63 -3.58 -13.02 -1.68
N PRO A 64 -4.41 -14.06 -1.81
CA PRO A 64 -5.81 -13.90 -2.24
C PRO A 64 -6.63 -13.00 -1.30
N ASP A 65 -6.41 -13.08 0.02
CA ASP A 65 -7.13 -12.26 0.99
C ASP A 65 -6.70 -10.79 0.91
N ASN A 66 -5.40 -10.56 0.72
CA ASN A 66 -4.86 -9.22 0.48
C ASN A 66 -5.34 -8.64 -0.87
N LEU A 67 -5.49 -9.45 -1.92
CA LEU A 67 -6.10 -9.02 -3.19
C LEU A 67 -7.57 -8.64 -3.00
N ARG A 68 -8.33 -9.42 -2.23
CA ARG A 68 -9.72 -9.09 -1.86
C ARG A 68 -9.80 -7.81 -1.05
N ALA A 69 -8.89 -7.60 -0.10
CA ALA A 69 -8.78 -6.36 0.67
C ALA A 69 -8.53 -5.16 -0.26
N MET A 70 -7.63 -5.34 -1.22
CA MET A 70 -7.17 -4.31 -2.12
C MET A 70 -8.19 -3.88 -3.17
N PHE A 71 -8.97 -4.84 -3.71
CA PHE A 71 -9.86 -4.60 -4.85
C PHE A 71 -11.35 -4.84 -4.60
N TRP A 72 -11.70 -5.59 -3.55
CA TRP A 72 -13.06 -6.07 -3.30
C TRP A 72 -13.57 -5.80 -1.87
N SER A 73 -13.01 -4.78 -1.21
CA SER A 73 -13.48 -4.29 0.08
C SER A 73 -14.29 -3.01 -0.07
N PHE A 74 -15.53 -3.07 0.40
CA PHE A 74 -16.56 -2.04 0.24
C PHE A 74 -16.97 -1.45 1.59
N PRO A 75 -17.57 -0.24 1.60
CA PRO A 75 -18.19 0.29 2.81
C PRO A 75 -19.36 -0.59 3.28
N LYS A 76 -19.66 -0.51 4.58
CA LYS A 76 -20.85 -1.09 5.19
C LYS A 76 -22.04 -0.18 5.00
N ILE A 77 -23.20 -0.76 4.68
CA ILE A 77 -24.47 -0.04 4.65
C ILE A 77 -25.18 -0.24 5.98
N LEU A 78 -25.45 0.85 6.68
CA LEU A 78 -26.13 0.89 7.97
C LEU A 78 -27.64 1.08 7.81
N LYS A 79 -28.41 0.61 8.80
CA LYS A 79 -29.88 0.78 8.83
C LYS A 79 -30.32 2.20 9.21
N GLY A 80 -29.44 2.98 9.84
CA GLY A 80 -29.70 4.35 10.27
C GLY A 80 -28.57 5.30 9.87
N PRO A 81 -28.81 6.62 9.95
CA PRO A 81 -27.80 7.62 9.60
C PRO A 81 -26.62 7.60 10.59
N PRO A 82 -25.37 7.83 10.14
CA PRO A 82 -24.96 7.98 8.74
C PRO A 82 -24.92 6.62 8.00
N TYR A 83 -25.64 6.51 6.89
CA TYR A 83 -25.97 5.22 6.23
C TYR A 83 -24.79 4.45 5.63
N ILE A 84 -23.68 5.11 5.31
CA ILE A 84 -22.54 4.49 4.63
C ILE A 84 -21.31 4.64 5.51
N GLN A 85 -20.87 3.54 6.10
CA GLN A 85 -19.76 3.47 7.05
C GLN A 85 -18.53 2.81 6.40
N PRO A 86 -17.31 3.31 6.62
CA PRO A 86 -16.11 2.61 6.18
C PRO A 86 -16.00 1.23 6.85
N SER A 87 -15.48 0.23 6.14
CA SER A 87 -15.34 -1.11 6.71
C SER A 87 -14.06 -1.20 7.54
N TRP A 88 -14.15 -1.82 8.73
CA TRP A 88 -12.99 -2.13 9.57
C TRP A 88 -12.02 -3.13 8.92
N ALA A 89 -12.44 -3.82 7.86
CA ALA A 89 -11.56 -4.71 7.10
C ALA A 89 -10.68 -3.95 6.08
N GLY A 90 -10.86 -2.63 5.93
CA GLY A 90 -10.25 -1.82 4.90
C GLY A 90 -11.24 -1.41 3.81
N LEU A 91 -10.74 -0.62 2.86
CA LEU A 91 -11.47 -0.19 1.67
C LEU A 91 -10.59 -0.37 0.44
N SER A 92 -11.20 -0.72 -0.69
CA SER A 92 -10.47 -0.93 -1.93
C SER A 92 -9.69 0.33 -2.34
N ILE A 93 -8.51 0.14 -2.93
CA ILE A 93 -7.66 1.26 -3.38
C ILE A 93 -8.40 2.16 -4.36
N TRP A 94 -9.16 1.57 -5.29
CA TRP A 94 -9.88 2.34 -6.31
C TRP A 94 -11.05 3.15 -5.74
N ILE A 95 -11.54 2.83 -4.53
CA ILE A 95 -12.54 3.64 -3.82
C ILE A 95 -11.85 4.85 -3.17
N THR A 96 -10.75 4.60 -2.45
CA THR A 96 -10.07 5.65 -1.67
C THR A 96 -9.19 6.57 -2.52
N THR A 97 -8.63 6.05 -3.62
CA THR A 97 -7.77 6.77 -4.55
C THR A 97 -8.04 6.36 -6.00
N PRO A 98 -9.22 6.68 -6.56
CA PRO A 98 -9.62 6.26 -7.91
C PRO A 98 -8.66 6.69 -9.02
N ALA A 99 -7.95 7.80 -8.84
CA ALA A 99 -6.94 8.27 -9.80
C ALA A 99 -5.79 7.24 -10.03
N LEU A 100 -5.54 6.32 -9.08
CA LEU A 100 -4.54 5.26 -9.26
C LEU A 100 -4.95 4.22 -10.32
N PHE A 101 -6.20 4.21 -10.76
CA PHE A 101 -6.64 3.39 -11.90
C PHE A 101 -5.82 3.71 -13.18
N TYR A 102 -5.34 4.96 -13.31
CA TYR A 102 -4.49 5.35 -14.44
C TYR A 102 -3.12 4.70 -14.47
N SER A 103 -2.64 4.15 -13.36
CA SER A 103 -1.35 3.46 -13.32
C SER A 103 -1.29 2.29 -14.31
N LEU A 104 -2.43 1.65 -14.58
CA LEU A 104 -2.59 0.55 -15.54
C LEU A 104 -2.41 0.98 -17.01
N PHE A 105 -2.58 2.28 -17.31
CA PHE A 105 -2.47 2.83 -18.67
C PHE A 105 -1.13 3.51 -18.93
N ALA A 106 -0.17 3.39 -18.02
CA ALA A 106 1.18 3.91 -18.22
C ALA A 106 1.83 3.26 -19.46
N PRO A 107 2.54 4.02 -20.31
CA PRO A 107 3.08 3.51 -21.57
C PRO A 107 4.18 2.46 -21.33
N PHE A 108 3.83 1.18 -21.45
CA PHE A 108 4.71 0.05 -21.14
C PHE A 108 5.96 -0.05 -22.04
N ARG A 109 6.01 0.71 -23.13
CA ARG A 109 7.20 0.84 -23.98
C ARG A 109 8.34 1.57 -23.27
N GLU A 110 8.03 2.43 -22.30
CA GLU A 110 9.03 3.19 -21.55
C GLU A 110 9.74 2.31 -20.51
N LYS A 111 11.07 2.40 -20.44
CA LYS A 111 11.88 1.62 -19.49
C LYS A 111 11.50 1.92 -18.04
N ILE A 112 11.23 3.19 -17.71
CA ILE A 112 10.86 3.60 -16.35
C ILE A 112 9.54 2.95 -15.89
N VAL A 113 8.57 2.81 -16.80
CA VAL A 113 7.28 2.14 -16.53
C VAL A 113 7.50 0.66 -16.24
N LYS A 114 8.35 0.00 -17.04
CA LYS A 114 8.72 -1.42 -16.80
C LYS A 114 9.39 -1.61 -15.44
N PHE A 115 10.36 -0.76 -15.10
CA PHE A 115 11.06 -0.84 -13.82
C PHE A 115 10.15 -0.49 -12.63
N ALA A 116 9.22 0.45 -12.79
CA ALA A 116 8.23 0.75 -11.75
C ALA A 116 7.30 -0.45 -11.49
N TRP A 117 6.79 -1.12 -12.53
CA TRP A 117 6.03 -2.35 -12.35
C TRP A 117 6.87 -3.49 -11.76
N LEU A 118 8.14 -3.60 -12.15
CA LEU A 118 9.10 -4.55 -11.57
C LEU A 118 9.43 -4.24 -10.11
N ALA A 119 9.21 -3.01 -9.63
CA ALA A 119 9.30 -2.66 -8.22
C ALA A 119 7.98 -2.96 -7.48
N VAL A 120 6.83 -2.61 -8.07
CA VAL A 120 5.50 -2.87 -7.50
C VAL A 120 5.30 -4.36 -7.24
N LEU A 121 5.63 -5.22 -8.20
CA LEU A 121 5.27 -6.64 -8.14
C LEU A 121 5.96 -7.39 -6.99
N PRO A 122 7.29 -7.31 -6.79
CA PRO A 122 7.96 -7.94 -5.65
C PRO A 122 7.54 -7.34 -4.31
N ILE A 123 7.39 -6.02 -4.21
CA ILE A 123 6.92 -5.36 -2.98
C ILE A 123 5.53 -5.89 -2.63
N PHE A 124 4.61 -5.89 -3.61
CA PHE A 124 3.27 -6.44 -3.45
C PHE A 124 3.31 -7.91 -2.99
N LEU A 125 4.11 -8.76 -3.61
CA LEU A 125 4.19 -10.18 -3.24
C LEU A 125 4.66 -10.39 -1.80
N VAL A 126 5.63 -9.59 -1.33
CA VAL A 126 6.10 -9.63 0.06
C VAL A 126 4.99 -9.19 1.02
N VAL A 127 4.38 -8.02 0.79
CA VAL A 127 3.37 -7.49 1.72
C VAL A 127 2.06 -8.28 1.67
N ALA A 128 1.65 -8.77 0.51
CA ALA A 128 0.44 -9.58 0.35
C ALA A 128 0.60 -11.00 0.91
N SER A 129 1.84 -11.45 1.14
CA SER A 129 2.11 -12.68 1.87
C SER A 129 1.96 -12.52 3.38
N HIS A 130 1.71 -11.32 3.91
CA HIS A 130 1.51 -11.10 5.34
C HIS A 130 0.13 -11.61 5.80
N GLY A 131 0.10 -12.24 6.99
CA GLY A 131 -1.13 -12.70 7.64
C GLY A 131 -2.02 -11.55 8.09
N GLY A 132 -3.29 -11.57 7.72
CA GLY A 132 -4.21 -10.45 7.95
C GLY A 132 -4.00 -9.29 6.96
N THR A 133 -4.99 -8.41 6.85
CA THR A 133 -5.09 -7.43 5.75
C THR A 133 -4.85 -5.98 6.17
N GLY A 134 -4.43 -5.73 7.41
CA GLY A 134 -4.13 -4.38 7.93
C GLY A 134 -5.13 -3.83 8.96
N TRP A 135 -6.10 -4.64 9.41
CA TRP A 135 -7.07 -4.31 10.48
C TRP A 135 -7.84 -3.01 10.21
N ALA A 136 -8.31 -2.31 11.26
CA ALA A 136 -9.07 -1.07 11.15
C ALA A 136 -8.23 0.01 10.43
N GLN A 137 -8.53 0.20 9.15
CA GLN A 137 -7.77 1.07 8.25
C GLN A 137 -8.70 1.71 7.22
N PHE A 138 -8.43 2.95 6.83
CA PHE A 138 -9.15 3.63 5.75
C PHE A 138 -8.38 3.46 4.43
N GLY A 139 -8.75 2.44 3.65
CA GLY A 139 -8.02 2.02 2.44
C GLY A 139 -7.36 0.66 2.63
N TYR A 140 -6.25 0.42 1.95
CA TYR A 140 -5.43 -0.78 2.09
C TYR A 140 -3.98 -0.37 2.44
N ARG A 141 -3.60 -0.49 3.72
CA ARG A 141 -2.37 0.07 4.29
C ARG A 141 -1.11 -0.48 3.66
N PHE A 142 -1.07 -1.78 3.35
CA PHE A 142 0.10 -2.40 2.73
C PHE A 142 0.41 -1.84 1.33
N ALA A 143 -0.52 -1.13 0.71
CA ALA A 143 -0.25 -0.47 -0.55
C ALA A 143 0.64 0.76 -0.45
N VAL A 144 0.80 1.34 0.75
CA VAL A 144 1.69 2.49 0.97
C VAL A 144 3.12 2.17 0.51
N ASP A 145 3.56 0.92 0.60
CA ASP A 145 4.90 0.47 0.23
C ASP A 145 5.14 0.52 -1.29
N PHE A 146 4.08 0.42 -2.11
CA PHE A 146 4.17 0.49 -3.58
C PHE A 146 3.42 1.67 -4.21
N TYR A 147 2.71 2.48 -3.41
CA TYR A 147 2.03 3.70 -3.86
C TYR A 147 2.94 4.70 -4.57
N PRO A 148 4.19 4.97 -4.15
CA PRO A 148 5.07 5.88 -4.88
C PRO A 148 5.26 5.47 -6.35
N PHE A 149 5.37 4.18 -6.62
CA PHE A 149 5.48 3.65 -7.98
C PHE A 149 4.15 3.73 -8.74
N LEU A 150 3.02 3.45 -8.09
CA LEU A 150 1.70 3.63 -8.71
C LEU A 150 1.41 5.10 -9.06
N VAL A 151 1.81 6.05 -8.20
CA VAL A 151 1.71 7.48 -8.46
C VAL A 151 2.57 7.88 -9.66
N LEU A 152 3.83 7.42 -9.72
CA LEU A 152 4.69 7.63 -10.89
C LEU A 152 4.04 7.09 -12.17
N LEU A 153 3.48 5.88 -12.13
CA LEU A 153 2.79 5.26 -13.26
C LEU A 153 1.55 6.09 -13.68
N THR A 154 0.74 6.55 -12.73
CA THR A 154 -0.39 7.45 -12.98
C THR A 154 0.06 8.75 -13.65
N ILE A 155 1.14 9.38 -13.18
CA ILE A 155 1.71 10.59 -13.79
C ILE A 155 2.15 10.30 -15.24
N LYS A 156 2.84 9.18 -15.47
CA LYS A 156 3.29 8.77 -16.81
C LYS A 156 2.11 8.53 -17.77
N ALA A 157 1.02 7.95 -17.30
CA ALA A 157 -0.20 7.76 -18.08
C ALA A 157 -0.86 9.10 -18.44
N ALA A 158 -1.00 10.00 -17.46
CA ALA A 158 -1.62 11.30 -17.66
C ALA A 158 -0.79 12.24 -18.56
N ALA A 159 0.54 12.25 -18.38
CA ALA A 159 1.44 13.12 -19.14
C ALA A 159 1.39 12.86 -20.66
N GLY A 160 1.22 11.61 -21.09
CA GLY A 160 1.16 11.26 -22.50
C GLY A 160 -0.12 11.71 -23.22
N SER A 161 -1.19 12.01 -22.48
CA SER A 161 -2.49 12.40 -23.04
C SER A 161 -2.97 13.81 -22.64
N GLY A 162 -2.18 14.50 -21.80
CA GLY A 162 -2.56 15.75 -21.15
C GLY A 162 -3.59 15.56 -20.02
N LEU A 163 -3.80 16.60 -19.21
CA LEU A 163 -4.83 16.57 -18.18
C LEU A 163 -6.23 16.82 -18.78
N LYS A 164 -7.10 15.82 -18.69
CA LYS A 164 -8.50 15.85 -19.15
C LYS A 164 -9.46 15.96 -17.97
N TRP A 165 -10.71 16.32 -18.25
CA TRP A 165 -11.77 16.49 -17.25
C TRP A 165 -11.94 15.28 -16.32
N HIS A 166 -11.81 14.05 -16.85
CA HIS A 166 -11.97 12.83 -16.06
C HIS A 166 -10.84 12.63 -15.04
N HIS A 167 -9.62 13.13 -15.29
CA HIS A 167 -8.54 13.10 -14.28
C HIS A 167 -8.92 13.94 -13.06
N TRP A 168 -9.43 15.15 -13.31
CA TRP A 168 -9.93 16.05 -12.28
C TRP A 168 -11.15 15.49 -11.57
N LEU A 169 -12.07 14.83 -12.29
CA LEU A 169 -13.21 14.17 -11.68
C LEU A 169 -12.77 13.07 -10.70
N LEU A 170 -11.86 12.17 -11.11
CA LEU A 170 -11.38 11.11 -10.21
C LEU A 170 -10.64 11.69 -9.00
N LEU A 171 -9.84 12.74 -9.19
CA LEU A 171 -9.20 13.42 -8.07
C LEU A 171 -10.23 14.01 -7.10
N ALA A 172 -11.25 14.69 -7.62
CA ALA A 172 -12.33 15.25 -6.81
C ALA A 172 -13.10 14.16 -6.05
N ILE A 173 -13.40 13.03 -6.68
CA ILE A 173 -14.00 11.85 -6.02
C ILE A 173 -13.10 11.37 -4.89
N GLY A 174 -11.79 11.25 -5.13
CA GLY A 174 -10.82 10.88 -4.10
C GLY A 174 -10.85 11.84 -2.91
N ILE A 175 -10.87 13.15 -3.15
CA ILE A 175 -10.98 14.17 -2.09
C ILE A 175 -12.26 13.99 -1.28
N ILE A 176 -13.42 13.80 -1.93
CA ILE A 176 -14.71 13.60 -1.27
C ILE A 176 -14.70 12.32 -0.41
N VAL A 177 -14.18 11.22 -0.94
CA VAL A 177 -14.09 9.94 -0.21
C VAL A 177 -13.18 10.07 1.01
N ASN A 178 -12.03 10.74 0.87
CA ASN A 178 -11.12 10.94 2.00
C ASN A 178 -11.71 11.90 3.05
N LEU A 179 -12.44 12.93 2.63
CA LEU A 179 -13.20 13.80 3.54
C LEU A 179 -14.26 12.99 4.31
N TRP A 180 -15.00 12.12 3.63
CA TRP A 180 -15.95 11.20 4.24
C TRP A 180 -15.27 10.30 5.30
N GLY A 181 -14.09 9.76 5.01
CA GLY A 181 -13.28 9.01 5.98
C GLY A 181 -12.90 9.83 7.22
N VAL A 182 -12.41 11.06 7.02
CA VAL A 182 -12.06 11.99 8.10
C VAL A 182 -13.27 12.30 8.99
N LEU A 183 -14.44 12.53 8.40
CA LEU A 183 -15.67 12.76 9.16
C LEU A 183 -16.07 11.54 9.99
N TRP A 184 -15.97 10.33 9.44
CA TRP A 184 -16.25 9.11 10.18
C TRP A 184 -15.34 8.89 11.39
N ILE A 185 -14.05 9.17 11.22
CA ILE A 185 -13.07 9.08 12.31
C ILE A 185 -13.36 10.11 13.39
N ASN A 186 -13.54 11.39 13.01
CA ASN A 186 -13.54 12.50 13.98
C ASN A 186 -14.92 12.89 14.51
N LYS A 187 -16.01 12.54 13.82
CA LYS A 187 -17.38 12.94 14.20
C LYS A 187 -18.30 11.77 14.52
N PHE A 188 -18.07 10.60 13.90
CA PHE A 188 -18.98 9.46 14.02
C PHE A 188 -18.36 8.25 14.74
N GLY A 189 -17.21 8.42 15.38
CA GLY A 189 -16.63 7.40 16.27
C GLY A 189 -16.26 6.09 15.57
N TRP A 190 -15.89 6.13 14.29
CA TRP A 190 -15.69 4.90 13.51
C TRP A 190 -14.65 3.94 14.10
N VAL A 191 -13.61 4.48 14.74
CA VAL A 191 -12.53 3.71 15.39
C VAL A 191 -12.37 4.06 16.88
N SER A 192 -13.39 4.68 17.50
CA SER A 192 -13.37 4.93 18.94
C SER A 192 -13.60 3.62 19.69
N PHE A 193 -12.64 3.25 20.53
CA PHE A 193 -12.73 2.17 21.51
C PHE A 193 -13.32 2.69 22.83
#